data_AF-A0A1F8N1P0-F1
#
_entry.id   AF-A0A1F8N1P0-F1
#
_cell.length_a   1.000
_cell.length_b   1.000
_cell.length_c   1.000
_cell.angle_alpha   90.00
_cell.angle_beta   90.00
_cell.angle_gamma   90.00
#
_symmetry.space_group_name_H-M   'P 1'
#
loop_
_entity.id
_entity.type
_entity.pdbx_description
1 polymer ?
#
loop_
_entity_poly.entity_id
_entity_poly.type
_entity_poly.pdbx_seq_one_letter_code
_entity_poly.pdbx_strand_id
1 'polypeptide(L)' 'MLGWDRDLKASLVPAFPLSDNGPVPFFMLEENRLTKDVPAGTTITLDMIDPPTGSMLWSLRRQQDAHFLA' A
#
# COMPACT_ATOMS: atom_id res chain seq x y z
N MET A 1 6.09 -13.21 -10.13
CA MET A 1 6.53 -12.39 -11.29
C MET A 1 6.21 -10.97 -10.89
N LEU A 2 7.20 -10.10 -10.66
CA LEU A 2 6.98 -8.70 -10.25
C LEU A 2 6.14 -8.02 -11.34
N GLY A 3 4.83 -7.99 -11.12
CA GLY A 3 3.84 -7.66 -12.13
C GLY A 3 3.66 -6.16 -12.13
N TRP A 4 4.28 -5.47 -13.08
CA TRP A 4 4.03 -4.05 -13.30
C TRP A 4 2.62 -3.89 -13.85
N ASP A 5 1.64 -3.68 -12.96
CA ASP A 5 0.30 -3.27 -13.35
C ASP A 5 0.39 -1.90 -14.02
N ARG A 6 -0.06 -1.82 -15.28
CA ARG A 6 0.04 -0.62 -16.11
C ARG A 6 -0.93 0.48 -15.69
N ASP A 7 -1.94 0.14 -14.89
CA ASP A 7 -2.92 1.09 -14.39
C ASP A 7 -2.38 1.86 -13.17
N LEU A 8 -1.32 1.35 -12.53
CA LEU A 8 -0.70 1.96 -11.36
C LEU A 8 0.55 2.77 -11.75
N LYS A 9 0.74 3.90 -11.05
CA LYS A 9 1.94 4.74 -11.15
C LYS A 9 2.52 4.98 -9.78
N ALA A 10 3.81 4.74 -9.62
CA ALA A 10 4.53 5.04 -8.39
C ALA A 10 4.81 6.54 -8.26
N SER A 11 4.78 7.05 -7.03
CA SER A 11 5.24 8.40 -6.68
C SER A 11 6.21 8.31 -5.51
N LEU A 12 7.23 9.18 -5.51
CA LEU A 12 8.15 9.32 -4.38
C LEU A 12 7.64 10.41 -3.45
N VAL A 13 7.53 10.08 -2.17
CA VAL A 13 6.98 10.92 -1.11
C VAL A 13 7.82 10.75 0.15
N PRO A 14 7.79 11.71 1.11
CA PRO A 14 8.42 11.53 2.41
C PRO A 14 7.95 10.25 3.12
N ALA A 15 8.78 9.68 3.99
CA ALA A 15 8.41 8.49 4.74
C ALA A 15 7.32 8.80 5.78
N PHE A 16 6.34 7.90 5.90
CA PHE A 16 5.27 7.95 6.89
C PHE A 16 4.85 6.51 7.29
N PRO A 17 4.31 6.32 8.51
CA PRO A 17 3.80 5.02 8.93
C PRO A 17 2.53 4.65 8.16
N LEU A 18 2.26 3.36 8.00
CA LEU A 18 0.98 2.89 7.50
C LEU A 18 -0.17 3.45 8.36
N SER A 19 -1.20 3.95 7.69
CA SER A 19 -2.43 4.46 8.30
C SER A 19 -3.60 4.24 7.35
N ASP A 20 -4.83 4.18 7.88
CA ASP A 20 -6.03 3.87 7.09
C ASP A 20 -6.21 4.83 5.90
N ASN A 21 -5.96 6.12 6.13
CA ASN A 21 -6.06 7.17 5.10
C ASN A 21 -4.71 7.48 4.42
N GLY A 22 -3.67 6.69 4.68
CA GLY A 22 -2.32 6.89 4.17
C GLY A 22 -2.08 6.15 2.84
N PRO A 23 -1.18 6.64 1.97
CA PRO A 23 -0.85 5.96 0.73
C PRO A 23 -0.29 4.56 0.98
N VAL A 24 -0.72 3.58 0.18
CA VAL A 24 -0.14 2.24 0.23
C VAL A 24 1.21 2.23 -0.50
N PRO A 25 2.27 1.63 0.07
CA PRO A 25 3.54 1.45 -0.64
C PRO A 25 3.35 0.67 -1.94
N PHE A 26 3.95 1.14 -3.03
CA PHE A 26 3.67 0.66 -4.39
C PHE A 26 3.75 -0.86 -4.54
N PHE A 27 4.84 -1.50 -4.11
CA PHE A 27 4.99 -2.96 -4.21
C PHE A 27 4.12 -3.75 -3.22
N MET A 28 3.51 -3.09 -2.25
CA MET A 28 2.53 -3.73 -1.36
C MET A 28 1.12 -3.73 -1.94
N LEU A 29 0.86 -3.00 -3.04
CA LEU A 29 -0.44 -2.99 -3.73
C LEU A 29 -0.69 -4.26 -4.55
N GLU A 30 0.36 -4.96 -4.97
CA GLU A 30 0.24 -6.18 -5.77
C GLU A 30 -0.70 -7.20 -5.09
N GLU A 31 -1.57 -7.82 -5.89
CA GLU A 31 -2.53 -8.85 -5.49
C GLU A 31 -3.60 -8.43 -4.45
N ASN A 32 -3.68 -7.15 -4.07
CA ASN A 32 -4.79 -6.68 -3.24
C ASN A 32 -6.07 -6.46 -4.05
N ARG A 33 -7.20 -6.60 -3.36
CA ARG A 33 -8.52 -6.28 -3.90
C ARG A 33 -8.91 -4.86 -3.50
N LEU A 34 -9.37 -4.05 -4.46
CA LEU A 34 -10.02 -2.78 -4.17
C LEU A 34 -11.38 -3.02 -3.50
N THR A 35 -11.72 -2.20 -2.50
CA THR A 35 -13.00 -2.26 -1.78
C THR A 35 -14.04 -1.28 -2.33
N LYS A 36 -13.63 -0.38 -3.22
CA LYS A 36 -14.45 0.64 -3.87
C LYS A 36 -13.86 1.00 -5.24
N ASP A 37 -14.68 1.61 -6.10
CA ASP A 37 -14.20 2.17 -7.36
C ASP A 37 -13.19 3.31 -7.10
N VAL A 38 -12.11 3.32 -7.87
CA VAL A 38 -11.04 4.32 -7.74
C VAL A 38 -10.87 5.07 -9.06
N PRO A 39 -11.16 6.38 -9.12
CA PRO A 39 -10.95 7.18 -10.31
C PRO A 39 -9.47 7.27 -10.70
N ALA A 40 -9.19 7.36 -11.99
CA ALA A 40 -7.84 7.56 -12.50
C ALA A 40 -7.17 8.81 -11.90
N GLY A 41 -5.91 8.69 -11.50
CA GLY A 41 -5.15 9.76 -10.85
C GLY A 41 -5.31 9.85 -9.33
N THR A 42 -6.14 9.00 -8.72
CA THR A 42 -6.31 8.93 -7.27
C THR A 42 -5.15 8.17 -6.61
N THR A 43 -4.65 8.68 -5.49
CA THR A 43 -3.71 7.94 -4.63
C THR A 43 -4.47 6.84 -3.88
N ILE A 44 -4.04 5.58 -4.05
CA ILE A 44 -4.65 4.45 -3.33
C ILE A 44 -4.18 4.48 -1.87
N THR A 45 -5.14 4.56 -0.96
CA THR A 45 -4.95 4.52 0.48
C THR A 45 -5.35 3.17 1.07
N LEU A 46 -4.92 2.90 2.30
CA LEU A 46 -5.11 1.59 2.92
C LEU A 46 -6.59 1.19 3.08
N ASP A 47 -7.47 2.15 3.35
CA ASP A 47 -8.93 1.95 3.43
C ASP A 47 -9.59 1.58 2.09
N MET A 48 -8.88 1.74 0.97
CA MET A 48 -9.38 1.40 -0.37
C MET A 48 -9.11 -0.04 -0.78
N ILE A 49 -8.36 -0.79 0.03
CA ILE A 49 -7.98 -2.17 -0.28
C ILE A 49 -8.36 -3.13 0.86
N ASP A 50 -8.42 -4.41 0.53
CA ASP A 50 -8.44 -5.51 1.49
C ASP A 50 -7.01 -6.06 1.64
N PRO A 51 -6.25 -5.67 2.68
CA PRO A 51 -4.87 -6.12 2.85
C PRO A 51 -4.81 -7.64 3.07
N PRO A 52 -3.74 -8.31 2.61
CA PRO A 52 -3.66 -9.75 2.66
C PRO A 52 -3.43 -10.22 4.10
N THR A 53 -4.25 -11.17 4.54
CA THR A 53 -4.08 -11.81 5.85
C THR A 53 -2.85 -12.71 5.86
N GLY A 54 -2.04 -12.63 6.91
CA GLY A 54 -0.87 -13.51 7.08
C GLY A 54 0.33 -13.18 6.16
N SER A 55 0.32 -12.05 5.46
CA SER A 55 1.45 -11.66 4.60
C SER A 55 2.67 -11.24 5.41
N MET A 56 3.82 -11.88 5.12
CA MET A 56 5.11 -11.55 5.73
C MET A 56 5.55 -10.13 5.40
N LEU A 57 5.37 -9.69 4.15
CA LEU A 57 5.73 -8.33 3.71
C LEU A 57 5.00 -7.27 4.55
N TRP A 58 3.70 -7.45 4.75
CA TRP A 58 2.87 -6.55 5.54
C TRP A 58 3.24 -6.57 7.03
N SER A 59 3.59 -7.73 7.58
CA SER A 59 4.09 -7.85 8.94
C SER A 59 5.40 -7.09 9.14
N LEU A 60 6.36 -7.28 8.23
CA LEU A 60 7.64 -6.59 8.26
C LEU A 60 7.48 -5.09 8.08
N ARG A 61 6.56 -4.64 7.22
CA ARG A 61 6.30 -3.21 7.05
C ARG A 61 5.80 -2.55 8.34
N ARG A 62 4.85 -3.19 9.05
CA ARG A 62 4.38 -2.69 10.34
C ARG A 62 5.48 -2.65 11.40
N GLN A 63 6.36 -3.65 11.42
CA GLN A 63 7.53 -3.66 12.31
C GLN A 63 8.51 -2.54 11.96
N GLN A 64 8.75 -2.29 10.68
CA GLN A 64 9.59 -1.20 10.21
C GLN A 64 9.02 0.16 10.66
N ASP A 65 7.72 0.39 10.48
CA ASP A 65 7.06 1.63 10.92
C ASP A 65 7.21 1.82 12.43
N ALA A 66 6.97 0.77 13.22
CA ALA A 66 7.13 0.80 14.67
C ALA A 66 8.58 1.07 15.12
N HIS A 67 9.58 0.69 14.32
CA HIS A 67 10.99 0.86 14.66
C HIS A 67 11.54 2.25 14.27
N PHE A 68 11.11 2.80 13.13
CA PHE A 68 11.70 4.02 12.56
C PHE A 68 10.80 5.25 12.62
N LEU A 69 9.49 5.08 12.80
CA LEU A 69 8.48 6.16 12.61
C LEU A 69 7.45 6.25 13.76
N ALA A 70 7.66 5.51 14.85
CA ALA A 70 6.88 5.60 16.08
C ALA A 70 7.30 6.80 16.94
#